data_AF-A0A316P5H0-F1
#
_entry.id   AF-A0A316P5H0-F1
#
_cell.length_a   1.000
_cell.length_b   1.000
_cell.length_c   1.000
_cell.angle_alpha   90.00
_cell.angle_beta   90.00
_cell.angle_gamma   90.00
#
_symmetry.space_group_name_H-M   'P 1'
#
loop_
_entity.id
_entity.type
_entity.pdbx_description
1 polymer ?
#
loop_
_entity_poly.entity_id
_entity_poly.type
_entity_poly.pdbx_seq_one_letter_code
_entity_poly.pdbx_strand_id
1 'polypeptide(L)'
;MADKELLHKIVEMQERVIAQMDSLKDQDLVTNDLRKAADKAQEWARAVMKEEGNDKSYREWPPKQFAHELKKHINAFGNHEGTQLVREYEQLVGKLPYDADHEHV
;
A
#
# COMPACT_ATOMS: atom_id res chain seq x y z
N MET A 1 17.50 11.02 0.85
CA MET A 1 16.48 11.84 1.56
C MET A 1 15.11 11.72 0.90
N ALA A 2 15.04 11.79 -0.44
CA ALA A 2 13.78 11.64 -1.20
C ALA A 2 13.04 10.30 -0.94
N ASP A 3 13.76 9.20 -0.74
CA ASP A 3 13.15 7.88 -0.47
C ASP A 3 12.42 7.86 0.87
N LYS A 4 12.98 8.48 1.93
CA LYS A 4 12.33 8.52 3.25
C LYS A 4 11.05 9.35 3.24
N GLU A 5 11.04 10.48 2.52
CA GLU A 5 9.84 11.30 2.35
C GLU A 5 8.76 10.59 1.54
N LEU A 6 9.15 9.85 0.49
CA LEU A 6 8.22 9.04 -0.30
C LEU A 6 7.63 7.90 0.55
N LEU A 7 8.47 7.20 1.32
CA LEU A 7 8.04 6.13 2.21
C LEU A 7 7.05 6.65 3.26
N HIS A 8 7.33 7.79 3.91
CA HIS A 8 6.40 8.43 4.84
C HIS A 8 5.05 8.73 4.17
N LYS A 9 5.05 9.35 2.98
CA LYS A 9 3.81 9.65 2.24
C LYS A 9 3.02 8.40 1.88
N ILE A 10 3.70 7.31 1.53
CA ILE A 10 3.05 6.02 1.24
C ILE A 10 2.39 5.47 2.50
N VAL A 11 3.08 5.53 3.65
CA VAL A 11 2.53 5.07 4.94
C VAL A 11 1.30 5.91 5.34
N GLU A 12 1.40 7.23 5.27
CA GLU A 12 0.26 8.13 5.58
C GLU A 12 -0.94 7.85 4.68
N MET A 13 -0.71 7.68 3.37
CA MET A 13 -1.79 7.38 2.43
C MET A 13 -2.39 6.00 2.69
N GLN A 14 -1.55 5.02 3.00
CA GLN A 14 -1.97 3.66 3.32
C GLN A 14 -2.90 3.63 4.52
N GLU A 15 -2.59 4.37 5.59
CA GLU A 15 -3.45 4.45 6.78
C GLU A 15 -4.83 5.03 6.45
N ARG A 16 -4.89 6.05 5.58
CA ARG A 16 -6.16 6.62 5.10
C ARG A 16 -6.98 5.61 4.30
N VAL A 17 -6.34 4.87 3.40
CA VAL A 17 -7.02 3.83 2.60
C VAL A 17 -7.54 2.70 3.49
N ILE A 18 -6.76 2.27 4.48
CA ILE A 18 -7.16 1.23 5.44
C ILE A 18 -8.33 1.70 6.29
N ALA A 19 -8.34 2.95 6.77
CA ALA A 19 -9.47 3.51 7.51
C ALA A 19 -10.76 3.56 6.66
N GLN A 20 -10.63 3.92 5.38
CA GLN A 20 -11.74 3.91 4.44
C GLN A 20 -12.25 2.48 4.20
N MET A 21 -11.34 1.51 4.05
CA MET A 21 -11.67 0.10 3.92
C MET A 21 -12.35 -0.46 5.17
N ASP A 22 -11.91 -0.09 6.37
CA ASP A 22 -12.53 -0.52 7.62
C ASP A 22 -13.97 -0.01 7.75
N SER A 23 -14.23 1.22 7.29
CA SER A 23 -15.59 1.78 7.18
C SER A 23 -16.48 1.04 6.18
N LEU A 24 -15.91 0.24 5.28
CA LEU A 24 -16.62 -0.58 4.30
C LEU A 24 -16.76 -2.05 4.73
N LYS A 25 -16.15 -2.47 5.85
CA LYS A 25 -16.24 -3.86 6.34
C LYS A 25 -17.66 -4.29 6.66
N ASP A 26 -18.48 -3.39 7.18
CA ASP A 26 -19.90 -3.65 7.47
C ASP A 26 -20.73 -3.96 6.21
N GLN A 27 -20.21 -3.67 5.01
CA GLN A 27 -20.91 -3.91 3.74
C GLN A 27 -20.53 -5.24 3.07
N ASP A 28 -19.69 -6.09 3.69
CA ASP A 28 -19.16 -7.34 3.12
C ASP A 28 -18.39 -7.17 1.79
N LEU A 29 -18.05 -5.93 1.43
CA LEU A 29 -17.38 -5.61 0.17
C LEU A 29 -15.85 -5.84 0.21
N VAL A 30 -15.30 -6.09 1.40
CA VAL A 30 -13.86 -6.26 1.65
C VAL A 30 -13.52 -7.75 1.72
N THR A 31 -12.80 -8.24 0.72
CA THR A 31 -12.36 -9.64 0.68
C THR A 31 -11.27 -9.94 1.70
N ASN A 32 -11.13 -11.23 2.03
CA ASN A 32 -10.07 -11.70 2.94
C ASN A 32 -8.67 -11.42 2.35
N ASP A 33 -8.51 -11.54 1.02
CA ASP A 33 -7.25 -11.21 0.34
C ASP A 33 -6.88 -9.73 0.46
N LEU A 34 -7.85 -8.82 0.27
CA LEU A 34 -7.62 -7.39 0.47
C LEU A 34 -7.23 -7.07 1.91
N ARG A 35 -7.86 -7.72 2.89
CA ARG A 35 -7.52 -7.58 4.31
C ARG A 35 -6.12 -8.09 4.64
N LYS A 36 -5.72 -9.24 4.11
CA LYS A 36 -4.36 -9.78 4.26
C LYS A 36 -3.32 -8.86 3.62
N ALA A 37 -3.62 -8.29 2.46
CA ALA A 37 -2.73 -7.35 1.80
C ALA A 37 -2.56 -6.06 2.62
N ALA A 38 -3.65 -5.55 3.22
CA ALA A 38 -3.60 -4.40 4.12
C ALA A 38 -2.73 -4.67 5.37
N ASP A 39 -2.88 -5.84 5.99
CA ASP A 39 -2.13 -6.24 7.18
C ASP A 39 -0.61 -6.29 6.89
N LYS A 40 -0.22 -6.98 5.81
CA LYS A 40 1.17 -7.01 5.35
C LYS A 40 1.73 -5.61 5.04
N ALA A 41 0.90 -4.74 4.48
CA ALA A 41 1.29 -3.36 4.18
C ALA A 41 1.50 -2.54 5.48
N GLN A 42 0.70 -2.77 6.53
CA GLN A 42 0.92 -2.15 7.85
C GLN A 42 2.16 -2.69 8.55
N GLU A 43 2.44 -3.99 8.45
CA GLU A 43 3.66 -4.57 9.00
C GLU A 43 4.89 -3.96 8.32
N TRP A 44 4.87 -3.84 7.00
CA TRP A 44 5.91 -3.14 6.24
C TRP A 44 6.06 -1.68 6.66
N ALA A 45 4.94 -0.95 6.82
CA ALA A 45 4.97 0.43 7.28
C ALA A 45 5.65 0.56 8.65
N ARG A 46 5.34 -0.33 9.58
CA ARG A 46 5.97 -0.36 10.91
C ARG A 46 7.46 -0.67 10.84
N ALA A 47 7.86 -1.61 9.98
CA ALA A 47 9.26 -1.98 9.80
C ALA A 47 10.06 -0.81 9.20
N VAL A 48 9.57 -0.22 8.11
CA VAL A 48 10.22 0.92 7.42
C VAL A 48 10.29 2.18 8.30
N MET A 49 9.33 2.39 9.20
CA MET A 49 9.31 3.54 10.10
C MET A 49 10.13 3.32 11.38
N LYS A 50 10.36 2.06 11.80
CA LYS A 50 11.15 1.73 13.00
C LYS A 50 12.62 1.47 12.71
N GLU A 51 12.91 0.71 11.67
CA GLU A 51 14.27 0.51 11.20
C GLU A 51 14.56 1.61 10.20
N GLU A 52 15.67 2.34 10.36
CA GLU A 52 16.11 3.37 9.42
C GLU A 52 16.57 2.76 8.08
N GLY A 53 15.63 2.12 7.38
CA GLY A 53 15.70 1.63 6.02
C GLY A 53 16.87 0.69 5.74
N ASN A 54 16.74 -0.61 6.02
CA ASN A 54 17.47 -1.60 5.21
C ASN A 54 17.00 -3.06 5.33
N ASP A 55 15.75 -3.36 5.67
CA ASP A 55 15.33 -4.77 5.59
C ASP A 55 14.93 -5.12 4.15
N LYS A 56 15.94 -5.53 3.37
CA LYS A 56 15.80 -6.07 2.00
C LYS A 56 14.96 -7.36 1.95
N SER A 57 14.49 -7.88 3.09
CA SER A 57 13.66 -9.09 3.13
C SER A 57 12.25 -8.88 2.59
N TYR A 58 11.79 -7.64 2.45
CA TYR A 58 10.54 -7.32 1.76
C TYR A 58 10.72 -7.33 0.23
N ARG A 59 11.25 -8.43 -0.32
CA ARG A 59 11.43 -8.67 -1.76
C ARG A 59 10.11 -8.55 -2.55
N GLU A 60 8.97 -8.73 -1.88
CA GLU A 60 7.64 -8.50 -2.44
C GLU A 60 7.08 -7.22 -1.81
N TRP A 61 7.37 -6.04 -2.36
CA TRP A 61 6.90 -4.73 -1.87
C TRP A 61 5.42 -4.77 -1.43
N PRO A 62 5.11 -4.93 -0.12
CA PRO A 62 3.75 -5.11 0.36
C PRO A 62 2.78 -3.98 -0.02
N PRO A 63 3.19 -2.69 -0.05
CA PRO A 63 2.29 -1.62 -0.50
C PRO A 63 1.91 -1.73 -2.00
N LYS A 64 2.75 -2.31 -2.86
CA LYS A 64 2.40 -2.56 -4.28
C LYS A 64 1.35 -3.65 -4.41
N GLN A 65 1.48 -4.74 -3.65
CA GLN A 65 0.48 -5.81 -3.59
C GLN A 65 -0.86 -5.28 -3.06
N PHE A 66 -0.81 -4.46 -2.00
CA PHE A 66 -2.01 -3.84 -1.45
C PHE A 66 -2.70 -2.92 -2.46
N ALA A 67 -1.96 -2.06 -3.18
CA ALA A 67 -2.53 -1.23 -4.24
C ALA A 67 -3.16 -2.05 -5.37
N HIS A 68 -2.55 -3.17 -5.74
CA HIS A 68 -3.09 -4.06 -6.77
C HIS A 68 -4.43 -4.67 -6.35
N GLU A 69 -4.54 -5.15 -5.11
CA GLU A 69 -5.79 -5.70 -4.57
C GLU A 69 -6.85 -4.60 -4.42
N LEU A 70 -6.48 -3.41 -3.93
CA LEU A 70 -7.39 -2.26 -3.83
C LEU A 70 -7.99 -1.90 -5.18
N LYS A 71 -7.20 -1.95 -6.25
CA LYS A 71 -7.67 -1.65 -7.60
C LYS A 71 -8.70 -2.67 -8.10
N LYS A 72 -8.53 -3.95 -7.80
CA LYS A 72 -9.53 -5.00 -8.13
C LYS A 72 -10.85 -4.72 -7.42
N HIS A 73 -10.77 -4.21 -6.20
CA HIS A 73 -11.92 -3.87 -5.36
C HIS A 73 -12.31 -2.39 -5.43
N ILE A 74 -11.82 -1.62 -6.40
CA ILE A 74 -12.05 -0.15 -6.44
C ILE A 74 -13.54 0.22 -6.51
N ASN A 75 -14.35 -0.64 -7.13
CA ASN A 75 -15.81 -0.45 -7.19
C ASN A 75 -16.47 -0.55 -5.80
N ALA A 76 -15.89 -1.31 -4.86
CA ALA A 76 -16.37 -1.38 -3.48
C ALA A 76 -16.24 -0.04 -2.75
N PHE A 77 -15.30 0.80 -3.16
CA PHE A 77 -15.12 2.13 -2.58
C PHE A 77 -16.21 3.11 -3.03
N GLY A 78 -16.99 2.77 -4.08
CA GLY A 78 -18.33 3.27 -4.45
C GLY A 78 -18.50 4.77 -4.75
N ASN A 79 -17.63 5.59 -4.19
CA ASN A 79 -17.67 7.04 -4.16
C ASN A 79 -16.47 7.60 -4.92
N HIS A 80 -16.64 8.81 -5.47
CA HIS A 80 -15.59 9.51 -6.22
C HIS A 80 -14.31 9.65 -5.38
N GLU A 81 -14.46 10.02 -4.10
CA GLU A 81 -13.35 10.19 -3.16
C GLU A 81 -12.59 8.89 -2.89
N GLY A 82 -13.29 7.78 -2.68
CA GLY A 82 -12.65 6.48 -2.44
C GLY A 82 -11.91 5.97 -3.67
N THR A 83 -12.46 6.20 -4.87
CA THR A 83 -11.80 5.87 -6.14
C THR A 83 -10.55 6.72 -6.37
N GLN A 84 -10.61 8.02 -6.07
CA GLN A 84 -9.45 8.90 -6.15
C GLN A 84 -8.36 8.48 -5.15
N LEU A 85 -8.74 8.14 -3.92
CA LEU A 85 -7.82 7.72 -2.88
C LEU A 85 -7.02 6.46 -3.28
N VAL A 86 -7.71 5.45 -3.82
CA VAL A 86 -7.06 4.22 -4.33
C VAL A 86 -6.11 4.52 -5.50
N ARG A 87 -6.50 5.40 -6.42
CA ARG A 87 -5.64 5.81 -7.56
C ARG A 87 -4.41 6.59 -7.13
N GLU A 88 -4.57 7.50 -6.17
CA GLU A 88 -3.46 8.29 -5.63
C GLU A 88 -2.47 7.39 -4.89
N TYR A 89 -2.98 6.43 -4.11
CA TYR A 89 -2.15 5.40 -3.48
C TYR A 89 -1.39 4.56 -4.52
N GLU A 90 -2.07 4.07 -5.56
CA GLU A 90 -1.43 3.32 -6.68
C GLU A 90 -0.29 4.13 -7.32
N GLN A 91 -0.51 5.41 -7.59
CA GLN A 91 0.52 6.28 -8.16
C GLN A 91 1.71 6.51 -7.23
N LEU A 92 1.47 6.64 -5.92
CA LEU A 92 2.53 6.80 -4.93
C LEU A 92 3.39 5.54 -4.82
N VAL A 93 2.77 4.36 -4.69
CA VAL A 93 3.53 3.10 -4.61
C VAL A 93 4.21 2.75 -5.93
N GLY A 94 3.68 3.21 -7.06
CA GLY A 94 4.33 3.09 -8.37
C GLY A 94 5.65 3.85 -8.49
N LYS A 95 5.90 4.86 -7.63
CA LYS A 95 7.17 5.59 -7.55
C LYS A 95 8.22 4.87 -6.72
N LEU A 96 7.85 3.83 -5.96
CA LEU A 96 8.84 3.02 -5.25
C LEU A 96 9.75 2.33 -6.27
N PRO A 97 11.08 2.41 -6.10
CA PRO A 97 12.03 1.79 -7.02
C PRO A 97 11.65 0.32 -7.23
N TYR A 98 11.68 -0.11 -8.49
CA TYR A 98 11.47 -1.51 -8.82
C TYR A 98 12.79 -2.22 -8.48
N ASP A 99 12.84 -2.92 -7.36
CA ASP A 99 13.97 -3.81 -7.05
C ASP A 99 13.83 -5.08 -7.90
N ALA A 100 13.98 -4.90 -9.20
CA ALA A 100 14.49 -5.91 -10.11
C ALA A 100 15.86 -5.45 -10.63
N ASP A 101 16.63 -4.75 -9.80
CA ASP A 101 18.09 -4.72 -9.96
C ASP A 101 18.63 -6.06 -9.42
N HIS A 102 18.27 -7.10 -10.16
CA HIS A 102 19.13 -8.24 -10.28
C HIS A 102 20.36 -7.70 -11.01
N GLU A 103 21.52 -7.79 -10.36
CA GLU A 103 22.85 -7.58 -10.91
C GLU A 103 22.87 -7.59 -12.44
N HIS A 104 23.29 -6.47 -13.05
CA HIS A 104 23.87 -6.53 -14.37
C HIS A 104 25.24 -5.86 -14.36
N VAL A 105 26.23 -6.75 -14.17
CA VAL A 105 27.64 -6.76 -14.59
C VAL A 105 28.65 -5.79 -13.97
#